data_AF-X0L4U8-F1
#
_entry.id   AF-X0L4U8-F1
#
_cell.length_a   1.000
_cell.length_b   1.000
_cell.length_c   1.000
_cell.angle_alpha   90.00
_cell.angle_beta   90.00
_cell.angle_gamma   90.00
#
_symmetry.space_group_name_H-M   'P 1'
#
loop_
_entity.id
_entity.type
_entity.pdbx_description
1 polymer ?
#
loop_
_entity_poly.entity_id
_entity_poly.type
_entity_poly.pdbx_seq_one_letter_code
_entity_poly.pdbx_strand_id
1 'polypeptide(L)'
;MSQSTVHSLTTSVTTRKPRNLTRQPHKFKQFYHQCDTQGVGLVADLCEPERRDKSGHFVVAALSSTNIDSDTHEYLEKRGCFDLPALDIQQSLVQAYFHYVHPFLPVIHVSSFLKPFENPGQNGVCLHLLWSVFLAAANFADAMTVRSAGYESRKDMKRAMFLRAKALYDANYERSKIVLIQAVLLMGFWYSDTEDRLGPWHWNGIAISLCQTVGLHREPDASLNHSQYRSSIDRDLWKHLWWCCFFRETWLSVGMGRPMRIGLSHADTPKPDAKASESLYSELTESQRRRYIPEDPENLFLLWDELLSVTSVLSRILSVQHLAKRTLSTHSDVNDLECELRGHHKHLDCLRTRATDPVLTLHMHHFELFFE
;
A
#
# COMPACT_ATOMS: atom_id res chain seq x y z
N MET A 1 15.78 -92.41 -24.57
CA MET A 1 15.47 -90.98 -24.83
C MET A 1 15.41 -90.31 -23.46
N SER A 2 16.52 -90.00 -22.78
CA SER A 2 17.74 -89.30 -23.23
C SER A 2 17.41 -87.88 -23.72
N GLN A 3 17.90 -86.74 -23.20
CA GLN A 3 18.66 -86.34 -21.98
C GLN A 3 18.63 -84.78 -21.93
N SER A 4 18.94 -84.00 -20.89
CA SER A 4 19.35 -84.21 -19.47
C SER A 4 19.06 -82.92 -18.68
N THR A 5 18.43 -82.97 -17.51
CA THR A 5 19.07 -82.84 -16.16
C THR A 5 19.99 -81.63 -15.94
N VAL A 6 19.60 -80.73 -15.01
CA VAL A 6 20.54 -79.92 -14.20
C VAL A 6 20.05 -79.92 -12.75
N HIS A 7 20.94 -80.17 -11.79
CA HIS A 7 20.60 -80.47 -10.39
C HIS A 7 20.42 -79.23 -9.50
N SER A 8 19.57 -79.38 -8.48
CA SER A 8 19.52 -78.55 -7.28
C SER A 8 20.75 -78.74 -6.38
N LEU A 9 21.14 -77.70 -5.64
CA LEU A 9 21.81 -77.85 -4.35
C LEU A 9 21.51 -76.64 -3.44
N THR A 10 20.96 -76.90 -2.26
CA THR A 10 20.72 -75.93 -1.19
C THR A 10 21.95 -75.86 -0.27
N THR A 11 22.49 -74.67 0.00
CA THR A 11 23.40 -74.48 1.15
C THR A 11 23.31 -73.08 1.74
N SER A 12 23.66 -72.99 3.03
CA SER A 12 23.34 -71.91 3.94
C SER A 12 24.56 -71.11 4.41
N VAL A 13 24.38 -69.79 4.53
CA VAL A 13 24.84 -68.93 5.66
C VAL A 13 26.33 -68.49 5.74
N THR A 14 26.50 -67.16 5.92
CA THR A 14 27.68 -66.38 6.38
C THR A 14 28.96 -66.35 5.51
N THR A 15 29.50 -65.17 5.16
CA THR A 15 30.14 -64.24 6.12
C THR A 15 30.36 -62.79 5.58
N ARG A 16 30.40 -61.84 6.53
CA ARG A 16 31.07 -60.49 6.56
C ARG A 16 31.11 -59.55 5.31
N LYS A 17 30.46 -58.38 5.49
CA LYS A 17 30.70 -57.00 4.99
C LYS A 17 31.74 -56.76 3.86
N PRO A 18 31.33 -55.99 2.83
CA PRO A 18 32.18 -55.01 2.14
C PRO A 18 31.84 -53.55 2.52
N ARG A 19 32.76 -52.61 2.23
CA ARG A 19 32.62 -51.15 2.42
C ARG A 19 32.04 -50.48 1.16
N ASN A 20 31.34 -49.36 1.41
CA ASN A 20 31.01 -48.22 0.54
C ASN A 20 31.36 -48.28 -0.97
N LEU A 21 30.34 -48.07 -1.79
CA LEU A 21 30.42 -47.29 -3.02
C LEU A 21 29.15 -46.44 -3.16
N THR A 22 29.34 -45.15 -3.41
CA THR A 22 28.28 -44.13 -3.43
C THR A 22 27.49 -44.15 -4.74
N ARG A 23 26.15 -44.12 -4.64
CA ARG A 23 25.25 -43.71 -5.74
C ARG A 23 24.39 -42.55 -5.27
N GLN A 24 24.43 -41.43 -6.00
CA GLN A 24 23.48 -40.33 -5.80
C GLN A 24 22.10 -40.72 -6.33
N PRO A 25 21.01 -40.46 -5.60
CA PRO A 25 19.68 -40.36 -6.17
C PRO A 25 19.34 -38.90 -6.46
N HIS A 26 19.05 -38.58 -7.72
CA HIS A 26 18.39 -37.33 -8.07
C HIS A 26 17.04 -37.25 -7.33
N LYS A 27 16.76 -36.14 -6.66
CA LYS A 27 15.41 -35.81 -6.16
C LYS A 27 15.03 -34.41 -6.61
N PHE A 28 13.87 -34.33 -7.24
CA PHE A 28 13.19 -33.08 -7.55
C PHE A 28 13.04 -32.24 -6.26
N LYS A 29 13.51 -30.99 -6.30
CA LYS A 29 13.25 -30.00 -5.25
C LYS A 29 12.06 -29.16 -5.64
N GLN A 30 10.99 -29.23 -4.84
CA GLN A 30 9.88 -28.28 -4.89
C GLN A 30 10.18 -27.20 -3.84
N PHE A 31 10.17 -25.93 -4.26
CA PHE A 31 10.77 -24.84 -3.49
C PHE A 31 9.77 -24.24 -2.49
N TYR A 32 10.15 -24.20 -1.22
CA TYR A 32 9.54 -23.32 -0.20
C TYR A 32 10.66 -22.54 0.49
N HIS A 33 10.46 -21.23 0.61
CA HIS A 33 11.37 -20.21 1.17
C HIS A 33 12.82 -20.23 0.65
N GLN A 34 13.07 -19.33 -0.29
CA GLN A 34 14.38 -18.99 -0.83
C GLN A 34 15.22 -18.27 0.25
N CYS A 35 15.88 -19.04 1.15
CA CYS A 35 17.23 -18.76 1.72
C CYS A 35 17.67 -19.64 2.93
N ASP A 36 17.01 -20.74 3.31
CA ASP A 36 17.63 -21.67 4.28
C ASP A 36 17.43 -23.16 3.97
N THR A 37 18.38 -23.97 4.44
CA THR A 37 18.48 -25.42 4.25
C THR A 37 17.99 -26.23 5.46
N GLN A 38 17.65 -25.57 6.57
CA GLN A 38 17.15 -26.20 7.78
C GLN A 38 15.62 -26.32 7.75
N GLY A 39 15.11 -27.56 7.76
CA GLY A 39 13.68 -27.86 7.65
C GLY A 39 12.93 -27.71 8.99
N VAL A 40 12.33 -28.81 9.48
CA VAL A 40 11.38 -28.81 10.61
C VAL A 40 11.97 -28.24 11.92
N GLY A 41 13.29 -28.19 12.08
CA GLY A 41 13.95 -27.53 13.22
C GLY A 41 13.54 -26.06 13.39
N LEU A 42 13.29 -25.36 12.26
CA LEU A 42 12.88 -23.96 12.28
C LEU A 42 11.56 -23.72 13.05
N VAL A 43 10.70 -24.72 13.25
CA VAL A 43 9.40 -24.49 13.93
C VAL A 43 9.59 -24.09 15.40
N ALA A 44 10.62 -24.62 16.08
CA ALA A 44 10.93 -24.20 17.44
C ALA A 44 11.47 -22.76 17.45
N ASP A 45 12.47 -22.47 16.62
CA ASP A 45 13.11 -21.15 16.47
C ASP A 45 12.13 -20.08 15.96
N LEU A 46 11.13 -20.47 15.17
CA LEU A 46 10.03 -19.60 14.73
C LEU A 46 9.08 -19.24 15.88
N CYS A 47 8.92 -20.14 16.87
CA CYS A 47 8.08 -19.98 18.05
C CYS A 47 8.82 -19.41 19.27
N GLU A 48 10.14 -19.18 19.20
CA GLU A 48 10.84 -18.43 20.25
C GLU A 48 10.34 -16.98 20.29
N PRO A 49 9.88 -16.48 21.46
CA PRO A 49 9.26 -15.16 21.57
C PRO A 49 10.27 -14.00 21.39
N GLU A 50 11.58 -14.27 21.53
CA GLU A 50 12.66 -13.29 21.38
C GLU A 50 13.67 -13.73 20.33
N ARG A 51 13.33 -13.61 19.05
CA ARG A 51 14.35 -13.71 18.00
C ARG A 51 15.37 -12.58 18.16
N ARG A 52 16.66 -12.93 18.05
CA ARG A 52 17.79 -12.01 18.23
C ARG A 52 17.87 -10.86 17.22
N ASP A 53 17.17 -10.99 16.10
CA ASP A 53 17.04 -9.95 15.08
C ASP A 53 15.55 -9.60 14.96
N LYS A 54 15.18 -8.43 15.49
CA LYS A 54 13.79 -7.92 15.47
C LYS A 54 13.46 -7.22 14.15
N SER A 55 14.43 -7.03 13.26
CA SER A 55 14.27 -6.24 12.05
C SER A 55 13.53 -6.99 10.95
N GLY A 56 12.20 -7.04 11.04
CA GLY A 56 11.31 -7.48 9.95
C GLY A 56 11.33 -6.58 8.70
N HIS A 57 12.28 -5.66 8.61
CA HIS A 57 12.50 -4.73 7.50
C HIS A 57 13.41 -5.33 6.43
N PHE A 58 12.81 -5.95 5.43
CA PHE A 58 13.52 -6.32 4.22
C PHE A 58 13.81 -5.09 3.37
N VAL A 59 15.00 -4.49 3.54
CA VAL A 59 15.54 -3.48 2.61
C VAL A 59 15.83 -4.17 1.28
N VAL A 60 14.82 -4.21 0.40
CA VAL A 60 15.03 -4.79 -0.94
C VAL A 60 15.82 -3.80 -1.79
N ALA A 61 17.01 -4.22 -2.20
CA ALA A 61 17.89 -3.46 -3.08
C ALA A 61 17.14 -2.97 -4.34
N ALA A 62 17.42 -1.74 -4.75
CA ALA A 62 16.89 -1.19 -6.00
C ALA A 62 17.41 -2.00 -7.19
N LEU A 63 16.53 -2.36 -8.11
CA LEU A 63 16.92 -3.07 -9.34
C LEU A 63 17.76 -2.13 -10.21
N SER A 64 18.95 -2.60 -10.61
CA SER A 64 20.02 -1.77 -11.19
C SER A 64 19.96 -1.59 -12.72
N SER A 65 19.04 -2.25 -13.42
CA SER A 65 18.86 -2.02 -14.86
C SER A 65 18.20 -0.66 -15.08
N THR A 66 18.87 0.25 -15.79
CA THR A 66 18.39 1.62 -16.00
C THR A 66 17.45 1.77 -17.20
N ASN A 67 17.60 0.93 -18.22
CA ASN A 67 16.95 1.15 -19.51
C ASN A 67 15.65 0.35 -19.63
N ILE A 68 14.62 1.01 -20.15
CA ILE A 68 13.41 0.39 -20.69
C ILE A 68 13.78 -0.07 -22.11
N ASP A 69 13.33 -1.25 -22.52
CA ASP A 69 13.56 -1.75 -23.88
C ASP A 69 12.71 -0.99 -24.92
N SER A 70 13.10 -1.09 -26.20
CA SER A 70 12.45 -0.34 -27.28
C SER A 70 10.97 -0.67 -27.43
N ASP A 71 10.59 -1.94 -27.26
CA ASP A 71 9.22 -2.42 -27.48
C ASP A 71 8.31 -1.92 -26.36
N THR A 72 8.79 -1.93 -25.11
CA THR A 72 8.11 -1.33 -23.97
C THR A 72 7.98 0.19 -24.10
N HIS A 73 8.98 0.89 -24.63
CA HIS A 73 8.86 2.33 -24.91
C HIS A 73 7.78 2.62 -25.95
N GLU A 74 7.81 1.93 -27.10
CA GLU A 74 6.82 2.08 -28.17
C GLU A 74 5.40 1.73 -27.68
N TYR A 75 5.26 0.72 -26.83
CA TYR A 75 3.99 0.41 -26.17
C TYR A 75 3.51 1.57 -25.29
N LEU A 76 4.35 2.12 -24.41
CA LEU A 76 3.96 3.21 -23.51
C LEU A 76 3.63 4.51 -24.26
N GLU A 77 4.34 4.77 -25.36
CA GLU A 77 4.06 5.88 -26.28
C GLU A 77 2.71 5.70 -26.98
N LYS A 78 2.43 4.52 -27.55
CA LYS A 78 1.10 4.17 -28.11
C LYS A 78 -0.05 4.20 -27.09
N ARG A 79 0.27 4.08 -25.80
CA ARG A 79 -0.69 4.22 -24.69
C ARG A 79 -0.84 5.67 -24.21
N GLY A 80 -0.09 6.60 -24.80
CA GLY A 80 -0.08 8.03 -24.48
C GLY A 80 0.50 8.35 -23.10
N CYS A 81 1.36 7.50 -22.55
CA CYS A 81 1.89 7.67 -21.19
C CYS A 81 2.82 8.88 -21.05
N PHE A 82 3.38 9.36 -22.16
CA PHE A 82 4.23 10.55 -22.25
C PHE A 82 3.44 11.83 -22.60
N ASP A 83 2.18 11.70 -23.03
CA ASP A 83 1.30 12.81 -23.42
C ASP A 83 0.64 13.45 -22.20
N LEU A 84 1.41 14.23 -21.44
CA LEU A 84 0.89 14.96 -20.29
C LEU A 84 -0.09 16.08 -20.73
N PRO A 85 -1.12 16.40 -19.92
CA PRO A 85 -1.99 17.55 -20.17
C PRO A 85 -1.23 18.89 -20.19
N ALA A 86 -1.89 19.96 -20.64
CA ALA A 86 -1.35 21.32 -20.49
C ALA A 86 -1.03 21.65 -19.01
N LEU A 87 0.00 22.46 -18.78
CA LEU A 87 0.58 22.65 -17.44
C LEU A 87 -0.41 23.24 -16.43
N ASP A 88 -1.32 24.11 -16.88
CA ASP A 88 -2.43 24.65 -16.09
C ASP A 88 -3.37 23.53 -15.60
N ILE A 89 -3.74 22.59 -16.48
CA ILE A 89 -4.54 21.40 -16.14
C ILE A 89 -3.80 20.51 -15.14
N GLN A 90 -2.50 20.28 -15.36
CA GLN A 90 -1.68 19.52 -14.41
C GLN A 90 -1.67 20.19 -13.03
N GLN A 91 -1.48 21.51 -12.98
CA GLN A 91 -1.46 22.28 -11.74
C GLN A 91 -2.80 22.24 -11.01
N SER A 92 -3.92 22.38 -11.72
CA SER A 92 -5.28 22.27 -11.15
C SER A 92 -5.54 20.88 -10.57
N LEU A 93 -5.09 19.82 -11.25
CA LEU A 93 -5.20 18.45 -10.75
C LEU A 93 -4.31 18.20 -9.52
N VAL A 94 -3.08 18.72 -9.51
CA VAL A 94 -2.18 18.61 -8.34
C VAL A 94 -2.75 19.40 -7.14
N GLN A 95 -3.31 20.58 -7.35
CA GLN A 95 -4.01 21.33 -6.30
C GLN A 95 -5.21 20.53 -5.76
N ALA A 96 -6.08 20.01 -6.64
CA ALA A 96 -7.23 19.20 -6.25
C ALA A 96 -6.81 17.91 -5.49
N TYR A 97 -5.68 17.30 -5.84
CA TYR A 97 -5.12 16.18 -5.08
C TYR A 97 -4.76 16.58 -3.64
N PHE A 98 -3.97 17.64 -3.47
CA PHE A 98 -3.53 18.08 -2.13
C PHE A 98 -4.65 18.69 -1.28
N HIS A 99 -5.71 19.22 -1.91
CA HIS A 99 -6.90 19.70 -1.21
C HIS A 99 -7.86 18.57 -0.82
N TYR A 100 -8.13 17.59 -1.70
CA TYR A 100 -9.28 16.68 -1.54
C TYR A 100 -8.94 15.19 -1.40
N VAL A 101 -7.70 14.77 -1.71
CA VAL A 101 -7.26 13.38 -1.59
C VAL A 101 -6.25 13.21 -0.47
N HIS A 102 -5.19 14.02 -0.49
CA HIS A 102 -4.06 13.89 0.42
C HIS A 102 -4.45 13.98 1.91
N PRO A 103 -5.38 14.84 2.37
CA PRO A 103 -5.76 14.90 3.79
C PRO A 103 -6.25 13.58 4.39
N PHE A 104 -6.93 12.73 3.60
CA PHE A 104 -7.42 11.40 4.04
C PHE A 104 -6.68 10.24 3.40
N LEU A 105 -5.64 10.52 2.63
CA LEU A 105 -4.73 9.54 2.08
C LEU A 105 -3.34 10.16 1.86
N PRO A 106 -2.64 10.56 2.95
CA PRO A 106 -1.39 11.32 2.89
C PRO A 106 -0.21 10.44 2.48
N VAL A 107 -0.20 10.03 1.23
CA VAL A 107 0.76 9.05 0.68
C VAL A 107 2.01 9.70 0.10
N ILE A 108 2.12 11.02 0.06
CA ILE A 108 3.21 11.77 -0.59
C ILE A 108 3.85 12.77 0.38
N HIS A 109 5.19 12.84 0.44
CA HIS A 109 5.89 14.00 0.99
C HIS A 109 5.77 15.17 -0.01
N VAL A 110 5.07 16.23 0.38
CA VAL A 110 4.58 17.27 -0.52
C VAL A 110 5.72 17.97 -1.25
N SER A 111 6.77 18.38 -0.54
CA SER A 111 7.92 19.08 -1.13
C SER A 111 8.72 18.18 -2.09
N SER A 112 8.81 16.87 -1.79
CA SER A 112 9.48 15.90 -2.67
C SER A 112 8.73 15.66 -3.99
N PHE A 113 7.44 15.95 -4.03
CA PHE A 113 6.63 15.91 -5.25
C PHE A 113 6.63 17.26 -5.98
N LEU A 114 6.39 18.37 -5.26
CA LEU A 114 6.25 19.69 -5.88
C LEU A 114 7.55 20.24 -6.47
N LYS A 115 8.72 20.00 -5.83
CA LYS A 115 10.02 20.43 -6.37
C LYS A 115 10.27 19.93 -7.81
N PRO A 116 10.24 18.61 -8.10
CA PRO A 116 10.38 18.07 -9.46
C PRO A 116 9.12 18.19 -10.32
N PHE A 117 7.97 18.60 -9.78
CA PHE A 117 6.79 18.93 -10.58
C PHE A 117 6.92 20.32 -11.23
N GLU A 118 7.31 21.32 -10.44
CA GLU A 118 7.48 22.70 -10.92
C GLU A 118 8.80 22.91 -11.67
N ASN A 119 9.83 22.13 -11.34
CA ASN A 119 11.16 22.20 -11.94
C ASN A 119 11.62 20.80 -12.41
N PRO A 120 11.03 20.24 -13.48
CA PRO A 120 11.27 18.84 -13.86
C PRO A 120 12.71 18.51 -14.24
N GLY A 121 13.51 19.46 -14.74
CA GLY A 121 14.93 19.26 -15.02
C GLY A 121 15.20 18.01 -15.87
N GLN A 122 16.09 17.13 -15.40
CA GLN A 122 16.28 15.78 -15.95
C GLN A 122 15.54 14.68 -15.17
N ASN A 123 15.08 14.97 -13.95
CA ASN A 123 14.49 14.01 -13.01
C ASN A 123 13.14 14.55 -12.50
N GLY A 124 12.16 14.66 -13.40
CA GLY A 124 10.81 15.08 -13.06
C GLY A 124 10.07 14.06 -12.18
N VAL A 125 8.85 14.39 -11.77
CA VAL A 125 7.98 13.43 -11.06
C VAL A 125 7.84 12.15 -11.89
N CYS A 126 7.94 10.99 -11.23
CA CYS A 126 7.63 9.71 -11.85
C CYS A 126 6.27 9.75 -12.57
N LEU A 127 6.25 9.42 -13.86
CA LEU A 127 5.01 9.41 -14.67
C LEU A 127 3.94 8.49 -14.07
N HIS A 128 4.30 7.34 -13.50
CA HIS A 128 3.34 6.44 -12.89
C HIS A 128 2.67 7.07 -11.68
N LEU A 129 3.44 7.72 -10.79
CA LEU A 129 2.88 8.46 -9.67
C LEU A 129 2.05 9.67 -10.14
N LEU A 130 2.53 10.41 -11.13
CA LEU A 130 1.86 11.60 -11.66
C LEU A 130 0.50 11.27 -12.27
N TRP A 131 0.41 10.23 -13.11
CA TRP A 131 -0.86 9.77 -13.67
C TRP A 131 -1.81 9.23 -12.60
N SER A 132 -1.31 8.57 -11.55
CA SER A 132 -2.13 8.12 -10.43
C SER A 132 -2.63 9.27 -9.54
N VAL A 133 -1.82 10.32 -9.35
CA VAL A 133 -2.25 11.58 -8.70
C VAL A 133 -3.36 12.26 -9.52
N PHE A 134 -3.19 12.38 -10.84
CA PHE A 134 -4.22 12.93 -11.73
C PHE A 134 -5.52 12.12 -11.69
N LEU A 135 -5.44 10.78 -11.71
CA LEU A 135 -6.60 9.88 -11.57
C LEU A 135 -7.36 10.11 -10.26
N ALA A 136 -6.65 10.24 -9.13
CA ALA A 136 -7.28 10.50 -7.84
C ALA A 136 -7.92 11.89 -7.80
N ALA A 137 -7.22 12.92 -8.29
CA ALA A 137 -7.71 14.29 -8.39
C ALA A 137 -8.93 14.46 -9.30
N ALA A 138 -9.03 13.68 -10.38
CA ALA A 138 -10.09 13.79 -11.39
C ALA A 138 -11.51 13.52 -10.86
N ASN A 139 -11.67 12.99 -9.64
CA ASN A 139 -12.96 12.96 -8.94
C ASN A 139 -13.47 14.37 -8.61
N PHE A 140 -12.56 15.29 -8.27
CA PHE A 140 -12.81 16.63 -7.74
C PHE A 140 -12.58 17.74 -8.78
N ALA A 141 -12.12 17.39 -9.98
CA ALA A 141 -11.94 18.34 -11.08
C ALA A 141 -13.27 18.93 -11.54
N ASP A 142 -13.30 20.25 -11.72
CA ASP A 142 -14.47 20.98 -12.19
C ASP A 142 -14.74 20.77 -13.70
N ALA A 143 -15.92 21.20 -14.15
CA ALA A 143 -16.36 21.03 -15.55
C ALA A 143 -15.63 21.93 -16.57
N MET A 144 -14.88 22.95 -16.14
CA MET A 144 -13.97 23.70 -17.01
C MET A 144 -12.67 22.91 -17.17
N THR A 145 -12.03 22.50 -16.08
CA THR A 145 -10.81 21.66 -16.09
C THR A 145 -10.98 20.41 -16.96
N VAL A 146 -12.10 19.68 -16.81
CA VAL A 146 -12.40 18.48 -17.61
C VAL A 146 -12.47 18.78 -19.12
N ARG A 147 -13.16 19.86 -19.53
CA ARG A 147 -13.32 20.22 -20.94
C ARG A 147 -12.03 20.79 -21.54
N SER A 148 -11.31 21.63 -20.80
CA SER A 148 -10.01 22.16 -21.22
C SER A 148 -8.94 21.06 -21.33
N ALA A 149 -9.07 19.98 -20.56
CA ALA A 149 -8.26 18.77 -20.70
C ALA A 149 -8.65 17.88 -21.91
N GLY A 150 -9.68 18.25 -22.68
CA GLY A 150 -10.12 17.54 -23.88
C GLY A 150 -11.06 16.35 -23.63
N TYR A 151 -11.70 16.26 -22.46
CA TYR A 151 -12.61 15.16 -22.12
C TYR A 151 -14.08 15.61 -22.06
N GLU A 152 -14.99 14.72 -22.48
CA GLU A 152 -16.44 14.96 -22.41
C GLU A 152 -16.98 14.88 -20.97
N SER A 153 -16.42 14.00 -20.14
CA SER A 153 -16.86 13.80 -18.76
C SER A 153 -15.70 13.50 -17.79
N ARG A 154 -15.97 13.66 -16.48
CA ARG A 154 -15.06 13.19 -15.41
C ARG A 154 -14.78 11.68 -15.51
N LYS A 155 -15.75 10.86 -15.96
CA LYS A 155 -15.55 9.40 -16.11
C LYS A 155 -14.51 9.12 -17.20
N ASP A 156 -14.56 9.83 -18.32
CA ASP A 156 -13.64 9.63 -19.45
C ASP A 156 -12.23 10.13 -19.11
N MET A 157 -12.12 11.29 -18.45
CA MET A 157 -10.85 11.79 -17.93
C MET A 157 -10.20 10.80 -16.95
N LYS A 158 -10.97 10.33 -15.95
CA LYS A 158 -10.51 9.28 -15.02
C LYS A 158 -10.07 8.02 -15.77
N ARG A 159 -10.84 7.57 -16.76
CA ARG A 159 -10.54 6.36 -17.55
C ARG A 159 -9.22 6.51 -18.29
N ALA A 160 -9.01 7.66 -18.93
CA ALA A 160 -7.81 7.96 -19.69
C ALA A 160 -6.56 8.09 -18.82
N MET A 161 -6.68 8.60 -17.59
CA MET A 161 -5.59 8.64 -16.60
C MET A 161 -5.28 7.25 -16.03
N PHE A 162 -6.32 6.47 -15.67
CA PHE A 162 -6.18 5.10 -15.19
C PHE A 162 -5.52 4.18 -16.23
N LEU A 163 -5.90 4.27 -17.50
CA LEU A 163 -5.34 3.44 -18.57
C LEU A 163 -3.85 3.71 -18.84
N ARG A 164 -3.35 4.91 -18.53
CA ARG A 164 -1.94 5.30 -18.60
C ARG A 164 -1.16 4.85 -17.37
N ALA A 165 -1.69 5.12 -16.17
CA ALA A 165 -1.11 4.60 -14.92
C ALA A 165 -1.00 3.06 -14.95
N LYS A 166 -2.05 2.37 -15.42
CA LYS A 166 -2.05 0.92 -15.57
C LYS A 166 -1.03 0.42 -16.61
N ALA A 167 -0.87 1.12 -17.75
CA ALA A 167 0.15 0.73 -18.73
C ALA A 167 1.56 0.84 -18.15
N LEU A 168 1.84 1.86 -17.34
CA LEU A 168 3.12 2.03 -16.62
C LEU A 168 3.33 0.95 -15.54
N TYR A 169 2.27 0.56 -14.82
CA TYR A 169 2.30 -0.57 -13.89
C TYR A 169 2.58 -1.90 -14.60
N ASP A 170 1.81 -2.22 -15.65
CA ASP A 170 1.92 -3.46 -16.43
C ASP A 170 3.32 -3.59 -17.08
N ALA A 171 3.92 -2.47 -17.48
CA ALA A 171 5.27 -2.39 -18.04
C ALA A 171 6.41 -2.46 -17.00
N ASN A 172 6.10 -2.54 -15.70
CA ASN A 172 7.09 -2.43 -14.59
C ASN A 172 7.96 -1.16 -14.68
N TYR A 173 7.36 -0.03 -15.11
CA TYR A 173 8.07 1.23 -15.36
C TYR A 173 8.74 1.79 -14.09
N GLU A 174 8.05 1.73 -12.95
CA GLU A 174 8.52 2.30 -11.70
C GLU A 174 9.35 1.31 -10.88
N ARG A 175 10.54 1.75 -10.42
CA ARG A 175 11.54 0.89 -9.73
C ARG A 175 11.67 1.17 -8.24
N SER A 176 11.38 2.39 -7.79
CA SER A 176 11.26 2.73 -6.38
C SER A 176 9.98 2.12 -5.84
N LYS A 177 10.14 1.14 -4.95
CA LYS A 177 9.01 0.43 -4.33
C LYS A 177 8.08 1.36 -3.56
N ILE A 178 8.60 2.44 -2.98
CA ILE A 178 7.82 3.48 -2.30
C ILE A 178 6.93 4.21 -3.31
N VAL A 179 7.49 4.65 -4.45
CA VAL A 179 6.73 5.34 -5.52
C VAL A 179 5.72 4.39 -6.16
N LEU A 180 6.06 3.11 -6.30
CA LEU A 180 5.13 2.08 -6.77
C LEU A 180 3.95 1.90 -5.79
N ILE A 181 4.20 1.80 -4.48
CA ILE A 181 3.16 1.73 -3.44
C ILE A 181 2.23 2.95 -3.50
N GLN A 182 2.82 4.15 -3.57
CA GLN A 182 2.09 5.42 -3.73
C GLN A 182 1.17 5.38 -4.96
N ALA A 183 1.72 5.02 -6.12
CA ALA A 183 1.00 5.01 -7.38
C ALA A 183 -0.15 3.98 -7.37
N VAL A 184 0.06 2.74 -6.94
CA VAL A 184 -1.00 1.71 -6.95
C VAL A 184 -2.10 1.97 -5.93
N LEU A 185 -1.78 2.55 -4.77
CA LEU A 185 -2.77 2.91 -3.76
C LEU A 185 -3.70 4.04 -4.26
N LEU A 186 -3.16 4.95 -5.08
CA LEU A 186 -3.89 5.98 -5.80
C LEU A 186 -4.62 5.45 -7.05
N MET A 187 -4.15 4.39 -7.71
CA MET A 187 -4.93 3.68 -8.74
C MET A 187 -6.26 3.13 -8.20
N GLY A 188 -6.33 2.87 -6.90
CA GLY A 188 -7.57 2.54 -6.19
C GLY A 188 -8.64 3.64 -6.19
N PHE A 189 -8.45 4.80 -6.81
CA PHE A 189 -9.53 5.78 -7.08
C PHE A 189 -10.30 5.50 -8.38
N TRP A 190 -9.89 4.49 -9.14
CA TRP A 190 -10.69 3.95 -10.23
C TRP A 190 -11.85 3.10 -9.70
N TYR A 191 -13.05 3.68 -9.82
CA TYR A 191 -14.35 3.04 -9.64
C TYR A 191 -15.28 3.74 -10.62
N SER A 192 -15.69 3.05 -11.68
CA SER A 192 -16.42 3.67 -12.79
C SER A 192 -17.20 2.70 -13.66
N ASP A 193 -17.02 1.39 -13.50
CA ASP A 193 -17.73 0.41 -14.32
C ASP A 193 -18.04 -0.88 -13.55
N THR A 194 -19.23 -1.44 -13.82
CA THR A 194 -19.64 -2.77 -13.34
C THR A 194 -18.83 -3.89 -13.99
N GLU A 195 -18.18 -3.62 -15.12
CA GLU A 195 -17.29 -4.58 -15.79
C GLU A 195 -15.85 -4.60 -15.23
N ASP A 196 -15.47 -3.69 -14.33
CA ASP A 196 -14.16 -3.75 -13.68
C ASP A 196 -14.10 -4.90 -12.67
N ARG A 197 -13.55 -6.03 -13.14
CA ARG A 197 -13.36 -7.27 -12.38
C ARG A 197 -12.44 -7.13 -11.17
N LEU A 198 -11.64 -6.05 -11.09
CA LEU A 198 -10.61 -5.86 -10.09
C LEU A 198 -11.04 -4.83 -9.04
N GLY A 199 -11.42 -3.63 -9.49
CA GLY A 199 -11.89 -2.54 -8.65
C GLY A 199 -10.88 -2.06 -7.59
N PRO A 200 -11.30 -1.18 -6.66
CA PRO A 200 -10.39 -0.55 -5.69
C PRO A 200 -9.76 -1.54 -4.69
N TRP A 201 -10.45 -2.64 -4.36
CA TRP A 201 -9.94 -3.67 -3.42
C TRP A 201 -8.79 -4.53 -4.01
N HIS A 202 -8.67 -4.61 -5.33
CA HIS A 202 -7.52 -5.24 -5.98
C HIS A 202 -6.27 -4.37 -5.84
N TRP A 203 -6.37 -3.09 -6.21
CA TRP A 203 -5.26 -2.13 -6.13
C TRP A 203 -4.79 -1.92 -4.69
N ASN A 204 -5.71 -1.90 -3.72
CA ASN A 204 -5.36 -1.91 -2.29
C ASN A 204 -4.62 -3.19 -1.90
N GLY A 205 -5.05 -4.37 -2.39
CA GLY A 205 -4.37 -5.64 -2.15
C GLY A 205 -2.93 -5.68 -2.68
N ILE A 206 -2.66 -5.05 -3.83
CA ILE A 206 -1.31 -4.86 -4.36
C ILE A 206 -0.49 -3.96 -3.43
N ALA A 207 -1.03 -2.81 -3.02
CA ALA A 207 -0.38 -1.88 -2.10
C ALA A 207 0.02 -2.57 -0.79
N ILE A 208 -0.89 -3.31 -0.17
CA ILE A 208 -0.65 -4.09 1.05
C ILE A 208 0.51 -5.09 0.85
N SER A 209 0.47 -5.83 -0.25
CA SER A 209 1.47 -6.85 -0.56
C SER A 209 2.87 -6.24 -0.75
N LEU A 210 2.96 -5.07 -1.40
CA LEU A 210 4.20 -4.32 -1.56
C LEU A 210 4.70 -3.73 -0.24
N CYS A 211 3.81 -3.14 0.58
CA CYS A 211 4.13 -2.64 1.93
C CYS A 211 4.68 -3.75 2.83
N GLN A 212 4.08 -4.94 2.80
CA GLN A 212 4.57 -6.11 3.54
C GLN A 212 5.93 -6.59 3.01
N THR A 213 6.10 -6.63 1.68
CA THR A 213 7.34 -7.05 1.01
C THR A 213 8.56 -6.18 1.37
N VAL A 214 8.36 -4.88 1.64
CA VAL A 214 9.44 -3.96 2.06
C VAL A 214 9.44 -3.65 3.56
N GLY A 215 8.56 -4.31 4.33
CA GLY A 215 8.51 -4.17 5.78
C GLY A 215 7.84 -2.91 6.33
N LEU A 216 7.05 -2.12 5.56
CA LEU A 216 6.41 -0.90 6.11
C LEU A 216 5.39 -1.19 7.24
N HIS A 217 4.93 -2.43 7.33
CA HIS A 217 4.13 -2.99 8.42
C HIS A 217 4.92 -3.34 9.70
N ARG A 218 6.21 -2.98 9.75
CA ARG A 218 7.03 -3.04 10.96
C ARG A 218 7.58 -1.66 11.34
N GLU A 219 7.93 -1.50 12.61
CA GLU A 219 8.76 -0.41 13.10
C GLU A 219 10.26 -0.75 12.97
N PRO A 220 11.09 0.15 12.41
CA PRO A 220 12.54 -0.04 12.34
C PRO A 220 13.17 -0.19 13.71
N ASP A 221 14.01 -1.23 13.89
CA ASP A 221 14.76 -1.43 15.13
C ASP A 221 15.74 -0.26 15.35
N ALA A 222 15.53 0.49 16.42
CA ALA A 222 16.34 1.65 16.78
C ALA A 222 17.80 1.32 17.12
N SER A 223 18.12 0.04 17.38
CA SER A 223 19.51 -0.42 17.58
C SER A 223 20.28 -0.58 16.27
N LEU A 224 19.57 -0.76 15.15
CA LEU A 224 20.16 -0.76 13.82
C LEU A 224 20.43 0.68 13.37
N ASN A 225 21.60 1.20 13.76
CA ASN A 225 22.22 2.42 13.24
C ASN A 225 22.62 2.30 11.76
N HIS A 226 21.72 1.82 10.90
CA HIS A 226 21.90 1.82 9.47
C HIS A 226 21.65 3.22 8.91
N SER A 227 22.69 3.77 8.29
CA SER A 227 22.62 4.95 7.41
C SER A 227 21.69 4.78 6.18
N GLN A 228 21.09 3.60 6.02
CA GLN A 228 20.03 3.30 5.05
C GLN A 228 18.62 3.67 5.53
N TYR A 229 18.38 3.81 6.83
CA TYR A 229 17.18 4.47 7.31
C TYR A 229 17.35 5.96 6.99
N ARG A 230 16.71 6.38 5.89
CA ARG A 230 16.61 7.76 5.46
C ARG A 230 15.94 8.61 6.57
N SER A 231 15.99 9.93 6.39
CA SER A 231 15.56 10.94 7.37
C SER A 231 14.22 10.62 8.05
N SER A 232 13.95 11.26 9.21
CA SER A 232 12.68 11.12 9.94
C SER A 232 11.44 11.24 9.03
N ILE A 233 11.50 12.16 8.06
CA ILE A 233 10.53 12.36 6.97
C ILE A 233 10.16 11.05 6.25
N ASP A 234 11.15 10.22 5.88
CA ASP A 234 10.91 8.95 5.20
C ASP A 234 10.26 7.92 6.13
N ARG A 235 10.63 7.88 7.42
CA ARG A 235 9.96 7.03 8.41
C ARG A 235 8.49 7.41 8.59
N ASP A 236 8.19 8.71 8.68
CA ASP A 236 6.82 9.19 8.85
C ASP A 236 6.00 8.96 7.57
N LEU A 237 6.57 9.15 6.38
CA LEU A 237 5.95 8.73 5.12
C LEU A 237 5.63 7.23 5.10
N TRP A 238 6.53 6.36 5.58
CA TRP A 238 6.29 4.91 5.63
C TRP A 238 5.17 4.52 6.58
N LYS A 239 5.07 5.16 7.77
CA LYS A 239 3.92 5.00 8.67
C LYS A 239 2.62 5.33 7.93
N HIS A 240 2.57 6.49 7.26
CA HIS A 240 1.39 6.89 6.49
C HIS A 240 1.05 5.90 5.38
N LEU A 241 2.02 5.40 4.61
CA LEU A 241 1.74 4.40 3.55
C LEU A 241 1.11 3.12 4.11
N TRP A 242 1.62 2.61 5.24
CA TRP A 242 1.02 1.45 5.90
C TRP A 242 -0.39 1.74 6.43
N TRP A 243 -0.57 2.84 7.17
CA TRP A 243 -1.86 3.21 7.76
C TRP A 243 -2.89 3.63 6.71
N CYS A 244 -2.49 4.19 5.57
CA CYS A 244 -3.34 4.42 4.41
C CYS A 244 -3.83 3.10 3.79
N CYS A 245 -2.97 2.07 3.70
CA CYS A 245 -3.39 0.74 3.24
C CYS A 245 -4.41 0.11 4.21
N PHE A 246 -4.19 0.24 5.52
CA PHE A 246 -5.10 -0.23 6.57
C PHE A 246 -6.44 0.51 6.56
N PHE A 247 -6.42 1.84 6.45
CA PHE A 247 -7.59 2.69 6.26
C PHE A 247 -8.42 2.20 5.07
N ARG A 248 -7.83 2.18 3.88
CA ARG A 248 -8.50 1.76 2.65
C ARG A 248 -9.00 0.32 2.75
N GLU A 249 -8.26 -0.60 3.36
CA GLU A 249 -8.70 -1.99 3.53
C GLU A 249 -9.93 -2.10 4.42
N THR A 250 -9.97 -1.39 5.54
CA THR A 250 -11.11 -1.38 6.47
C THR A 250 -12.37 -0.86 5.77
N TRP A 251 -12.32 0.33 5.18
CA TRP A 251 -13.50 0.94 4.54
C TRP A 251 -13.99 0.18 3.30
N LEU A 252 -13.08 -0.38 2.49
CA LEU A 252 -13.44 -1.26 1.39
C LEU A 252 -14.03 -2.59 1.88
N SER A 253 -13.56 -3.11 3.02
CA SER A 253 -14.09 -4.34 3.65
C SER A 253 -15.51 -4.13 4.18
N VAL A 254 -15.79 -2.99 4.85
CA VAL A 254 -17.15 -2.58 5.22
C VAL A 254 -18.04 -2.49 3.98
N GLY A 255 -17.67 -1.64 3.01
CA GLY A 255 -18.53 -1.35 1.84
C GLY A 255 -18.75 -2.53 0.88
N MET A 256 -17.85 -3.52 0.87
CA MET A 256 -17.97 -4.73 0.04
C MET A 256 -18.38 -6.00 0.79
N GLY A 257 -18.53 -5.93 2.12
CA GLY A 257 -18.80 -7.09 2.97
C GLY A 257 -17.71 -8.18 2.91
N ARG A 258 -16.44 -7.78 2.82
CA ARG A 258 -15.28 -8.70 2.64
C ARG A 258 -14.43 -8.80 3.92
N PRO A 259 -13.84 -9.97 4.23
CA PRO A 259 -12.83 -10.07 5.28
C PRO A 259 -11.59 -9.22 4.92
N MET A 260 -11.04 -8.53 5.93
CA MET A 260 -9.83 -7.71 5.78
C MET A 260 -8.58 -8.57 5.56
N ARG A 261 -7.66 -8.08 4.72
CA ARG A 261 -6.31 -8.66 4.57
C ARG A 261 -5.34 -8.28 5.68
N ILE A 262 -5.55 -7.14 6.34
CA ILE A 262 -4.70 -6.64 7.43
C ILE A 262 -5.38 -6.94 8.76
N GLY A 263 -4.65 -7.58 9.68
CA GLY A 263 -4.95 -7.55 11.11
C GLY A 263 -3.88 -6.73 11.83
N LEU A 264 -4.28 -5.79 12.69
CA LEU A 264 -3.33 -4.94 13.43
C LEU A 264 -2.42 -5.75 14.36
N SER A 265 -2.87 -6.93 14.83
CA SER A 265 -2.03 -7.90 15.58
C SER A 265 -0.82 -8.41 14.80
N HIS A 266 -0.72 -8.15 13.49
CA HIS A 266 0.38 -8.56 12.63
C HIS A 266 1.29 -7.39 12.22
N ALA A 267 1.17 -6.21 12.85
CA ALA A 267 2.01 -5.04 12.61
C ALA A 267 2.34 -4.31 13.92
N ASP A 268 3.53 -3.72 13.99
CA ASP A 268 3.97 -2.89 15.12
C ASP A 268 4.27 -1.43 14.69
N THR A 269 4.10 -1.09 13.41
CA THR A 269 4.17 0.30 12.91
C THR A 269 3.18 1.21 13.62
N PRO A 270 3.61 2.22 14.39
CA PRO A 270 2.71 3.08 15.15
C PRO A 270 1.81 3.92 14.24
N LYS A 271 0.60 4.24 14.73
CA LYS A 271 -0.33 5.18 14.09
C LYS A 271 0.39 6.52 13.91
N PRO A 272 0.40 7.13 12.71
CA PRO A 272 0.94 8.47 12.56
C PRO A 272 0.10 9.47 13.35
N ASP A 273 0.76 10.36 14.09
CA ASP A 273 0.13 11.47 14.79
C ASP A 273 0.12 12.73 13.90
N ALA A 274 -0.44 13.82 14.43
CA ALA A 274 -0.49 15.09 13.70
C ALA A 274 0.91 15.65 13.36
N LYS A 275 1.94 15.36 14.17
CA LYS A 275 3.34 15.79 13.91
C LYS A 275 3.99 14.99 12.78
N ALA A 276 3.74 13.68 12.74
CA ALA A 276 4.14 12.85 11.61
C ALA A 276 3.47 13.36 10.32
N SER A 277 2.19 13.78 10.39
CA SER A 277 1.46 14.36 9.25
C SER A 277 2.06 15.71 8.82
N GLU A 278 2.33 16.60 9.78
CA GLU A 278 2.99 17.90 9.56
C GLU A 278 4.35 17.75 8.85
N SER A 279 5.13 16.72 9.20
CA SER A 279 6.42 16.43 8.56
C SER A 279 6.32 16.26 7.03
N LEU A 280 5.17 15.80 6.53
CA LEU A 280 4.92 15.63 5.09
C LEU A 280 4.86 16.96 4.33
N TYR A 281 4.64 18.07 5.02
CA TYR A 281 4.52 19.44 4.50
C TYR A 281 5.77 20.29 4.82
N SER A 282 6.84 19.65 5.26
CA SER A 282 8.14 20.29 5.47
C SER A 282 8.76 20.75 4.14
N GLU A 283 9.72 21.67 4.21
CA GLU A 283 10.49 22.18 3.06
C GLU A 283 9.67 22.78 1.88
N LEU A 284 8.43 23.24 2.11
CA LEU A 284 7.64 23.97 1.10
C LEU A 284 7.95 25.46 1.08
N THR A 285 8.02 26.05 -0.12
CA THR A 285 8.07 27.51 -0.31
C THR A 285 6.72 28.15 -0.01
N GLU A 286 6.70 29.47 0.24
CA GLU A 286 5.43 30.20 0.42
C GLU A 286 4.53 30.13 -0.83
N SER A 287 5.12 30.19 -2.03
CA SER A 287 4.38 30.05 -3.30
C SER A 287 3.73 28.68 -3.44
N GLN A 288 4.40 27.60 -3.02
CA GLN A 288 3.86 26.25 -3.04
C GLN A 288 2.74 26.08 -2.02
N ARG A 289 2.91 26.59 -0.79
CA ARG A 289 1.85 26.58 0.25
C ARG A 289 0.60 27.27 -0.27
N ARG A 290 0.72 28.53 -0.70
CA ARG A 290 -0.40 29.35 -1.19
C ARG A 290 -1.11 28.76 -2.42
N ARG A 291 -0.44 27.93 -3.22
CA ARG A 291 -1.00 27.37 -4.46
C ARG A 291 -1.63 25.99 -4.29
N TYR A 292 -1.02 25.08 -3.54
CA TYR A 292 -1.42 23.67 -3.53
C TYR A 292 -1.98 23.19 -2.19
N ILE A 293 -1.76 23.92 -1.10
CA ILE A 293 -2.10 23.49 0.25
C ILE A 293 -3.35 24.23 0.74
N PRO A 294 -4.29 23.57 1.42
CA PRO A 294 -5.41 24.23 2.11
C PRO A 294 -4.94 25.29 3.11
N GLU A 295 -5.83 26.19 3.50
CA GLU A 295 -5.48 27.30 4.42
C GLU A 295 -5.18 26.78 5.84
N ASP A 296 -5.90 25.73 6.25
CA ASP A 296 -5.77 25.11 7.58
C ASP A 296 -5.42 23.61 7.49
N PRO A 297 -4.14 23.27 7.24
CA PRO A 297 -3.69 21.89 7.20
C PRO A 297 -3.59 21.25 8.59
N GLU A 298 -3.46 22.04 9.67
CA GLU A 298 -3.31 21.53 11.04
C GLU A 298 -4.58 20.81 11.52
N ASN A 299 -5.76 21.40 11.32
CA ASN A 299 -7.01 20.73 11.65
C ASN A 299 -7.28 19.52 10.74
N LEU A 300 -6.77 19.50 9.50
CA LEU A 300 -6.84 18.33 8.62
C LEU A 300 -5.98 17.16 9.14
N PHE A 301 -4.83 17.43 9.77
CA PHE A 301 -4.00 16.38 10.39
C PHE A 301 -4.69 15.76 11.61
N LEU A 302 -5.35 16.58 12.43
CA LEU A 302 -6.17 16.10 13.55
C LEU A 302 -7.35 15.24 13.06
N LEU A 303 -8.00 15.67 11.97
CA LEU A 303 -9.11 14.93 11.36
C LEU A 303 -8.67 13.56 10.80
N TRP A 304 -7.46 13.48 10.22
CA TRP A 304 -6.85 12.23 9.79
C TRP A 304 -6.52 11.30 10.95
N ASP A 305 -5.94 11.83 12.03
CA ASP A 305 -5.62 11.06 13.24
C ASP A 305 -6.88 10.41 13.86
N GLU A 306 -7.98 11.18 13.88
CA GLU A 306 -9.29 10.75 14.36
C GLU A 306 -9.95 9.69 13.46
N LEU A 307 -9.86 9.87 12.13
CA LEU A 307 -10.31 8.86 11.15
C LEU A 307 -9.58 7.52 11.31
N LEU A 308 -8.27 7.54 11.55
CA LEU A 308 -7.50 6.31 11.80
C LEU A 308 -7.91 5.64 13.13
N SER A 309 -8.31 6.43 14.14
CA SER A 309 -8.84 5.89 15.40
C SER A 309 -10.18 5.18 15.17
N VAL A 310 -11.15 5.82 14.52
CA VAL A 310 -12.45 5.20 14.15
C VAL A 310 -12.25 3.96 13.27
N THR A 311 -11.35 4.03 12.29
CA THR A 311 -10.96 2.89 11.45
C THR A 311 -10.43 1.72 12.28
N SER A 312 -9.66 1.99 13.33
CA SER A 312 -9.14 0.95 14.23
C SER A 312 -10.27 0.24 14.98
N VAL A 313 -11.30 0.97 15.44
CA VAL A 313 -12.49 0.39 16.06
C VAL A 313 -13.30 -0.46 15.06
N LEU A 314 -13.52 0.05 13.85
CA LEU A 314 -14.20 -0.69 12.78
C LEU A 314 -13.46 -1.98 12.40
N SER A 315 -12.13 -1.97 12.38
CA SER A 315 -11.35 -3.19 12.11
C SER A 315 -11.57 -4.28 13.17
N ARG A 316 -11.73 -3.90 14.44
CA ARG A 316 -12.05 -4.83 15.54
C ARG A 316 -13.43 -5.43 15.35
N ILE A 317 -14.43 -4.63 14.98
CA ILE A 317 -15.80 -5.09 14.65
C ILE A 317 -15.78 -6.08 13.46
N LEU A 318 -15.14 -5.72 12.34
CA LEU A 318 -15.01 -6.58 11.17
C LEU A 318 -14.29 -7.90 11.47
N SER A 319 -13.27 -7.86 12.34
CA SER A 319 -12.49 -9.06 12.70
C SER A 319 -13.35 -10.16 13.33
N VAL A 320 -14.42 -9.79 14.05
CA VAL A 320 -15.40 -10.72 14.63
C VAL A 320 -16.48 -11.09 13.62
N GLN A 321 -17.02 -10.10 12.88
CA GLN A 321 -18.14 -10.30 11.94
C GLN A 321 -17.84 -11.34 10.86
N HIS A 322 -16.59 -11.41 10.41
CA HIS A 322 -16.11 -12.32 9.36
C HIS A 322 -15.60 -13.68 9.86
N LEU A 323 -15.63 -13.96 11.18
CA LEU A 323 -15.32 -15.30 11.69
C LEU A 323 -16.37 -16.32 11.23
N ALA A 324 -15.92 -17.42 10.62
CA ALA A 324 -16.78 -18.53 10.18
C ALA A 324 -17.59 -19.16 11.34
N LYS A 325 -17.07 -19.07 12.56
CA LYS A 325 -17.84 -19.24 13.80
C LYS A 325 -17.82 -17.90 14.52
N ARG A 326 -18.94 -17.17 14.48
CA ARG A 326 -19.13 -15.95 15.27
C ARG A 326 -19.21 -16.34 16.75
N THR A 327 -18.07 -16.42 17.42
CA THR A 327 -18.03 -16.25 18.87
C THR A 327 -18.55 -14.85 19.15
N LEU A 328 -19.76 -14.76 19.70
CA LEU A 328 -20.37 -13.50 20.10
C LEU A 328 -19.40 -12.79 21.05
N SER A 329 -18.97 -11.58 20.67
CA SER A 329 -18.44 -10.63 21.64
C SER A 329 -19.43 -10.51 22.79
N THR A 330 -18.96 -10.40 24.02
CA THR A 330 -19.87 -10.22 25.15
C THR A 330 -20.64 -8.91 24.99
N HIS A 331 -21.79 -8.78 25.64
CA HIS A 331 -22.53 -7.51 25.62
C HIS A 331 -21.70 -6.33 26.15
N SER A 332 -20.68 -6.58 26.99
CA SER A 332 -19.71 -5.55 27.40
C SER A 332 -18.86 -5.09 26.22
N ASP A 333 -18.20 -6.03 25.53
CA ASP A 333 -17.29 -5.71 24.41
C ASP A 333 -17.98 -4.87 23.32
N VAL A 334 -19.26 -5.13 23.05
CA VAL A 334 -20.08 -4.35 22.10
C VAL A 334 -20.35 -2.94 22.62
N ASN A 335 -20.74 -2.80 23.89
CA ASN A 335 -20.98 -1.50 24.51
C ASN A 335 -19.68 -0.67 24.58
N ASP A 336 -18.54 -1.31 24.84
CA ASP A 336 -17.24 -0.66 24.91
C ASP A 336 -16.81 -0.11 23.54
N LEU A 337 -16.98 -0.90 22.47
CA LEU A 337 -16.76 -0.46 21.08
C LEU A 337 -17.72 0.68 20.66
N GLU A 338 -18.99 0.62 21.06
CA GLU A 338 -19.96 1.68 20.80
C GLU A 338 -19.60 2.98 21.55
N CYS A 339 -19.15 2.86 22.80
CA CYS A 339 -18.70 4.00 23.61
C CYS A 339 -17.47 4.68 22.99
N GLU A 340 -16.52 3.90 22.48
CA GLU A 340 -15.32 4.37 21.77
C GLU A 340 -15.70 5.15 20.50
N LEU A 341 -16.57 4.59 19.64
CA LEU A 341 -17.10 5.29 18.45
C LEU A 341 -17.83 6.59 18.80
N ARG A 342 -18.70 6.58 19.82
CA ARG A 342 -19.41 7.78 20.29
C ARG A 342 -18.49 8.81 20.94
N GLY A 343 -17.35 8.39 21.49
CA GLY A 343 -16.30 9.27 21.98
C GLY A 343 -15.69 10.08 20.85
N HIS A 344 -15.29 9.40 19.77
CA HIS A 344 -14.72 10.04 18.58
C HIS A 344 -15.68 11.02 17.90
N HIS A 345 -16.97 10.66 17.79
CA HIS A 345 -17.97 11.57 17.23
C HIS A 345 -18.08 12.91 17.99
N LYS A 346 -17.95 12.91 19.31
CA LYS A 346 -17.98 14.15 20.13
C LYS A 346 -16.74 15.03 19.93
N HIS A 347 -15.60 14.45 19.56
CA HIS A 347 -14.40 15.22 19.27
C HIS A 347 -14.57 16.05 17.99
N LEU A 348 -15.32 15.53 17.01
CA LEU A 348 -15.65 16.23 15.77
C LEU A 348 -16.51 17.47 15.99
N ASP A 349 -17.48 17.43 16.90
CA ASP A 349 -18.26 18.64 17.25
C ASP A 349 -17.37 19.79 17.75
N CYS A 350 -16.27 19.50 18.44
CA CYS A 350 -15.32 20.53 18.84
C CYS A 350 -14.56 21.13 17.64
N LEU A 351 -14.14 20.31 16.67
CA LEU A 351 -13.51 20.79 15.43
C LEU A 351 -14.50 21.59 14.57
N ARG A 352 -15.77 21.20 14.55
CA ARG A 352 -16.84 21.84 13.76
C ARG A 352 -17.01 23.31 14.12
N THR A 353 -16.91 23.65 15.40
CA THR A 353 -16.97 25.07 15.86
C THR A 353 -15.79 25.94 15.42
N ARG A 354 -14.73 25.34 14.86
CA ARG A 354 -13.50 26.02 14.40
C ARG A 354 -13.34 26.01 12.88
N ALA A 355 -14.16 25.27 12.15
CA ALA A 355 -14.04 25.12 10.71
C ALA A 355 -14.41 26.43 9.97
N THR A 356 -13.41 27.14 9.46
CA THR A 356 -13.58 28.34 8.61
C THR A 356 -13.25 28.09 7.13
N ASP A 357 -12.44 27.07 6.84
CA ASP A 357 -12.03 26.69 5.48
C ASP A 357 -13.09 25.77 4.82
N PRO A 358 -13.57 26.08 3.60
CA PRO A 358 -14.42 25.18 2.82
C PRO A 358 -13.85 23.77 2.61
N VAL A 359 -12.52 23.61 2.50
CA VAL A 359 -11.86 22.31 2.34
C VAL A 359 -11.99 21.48 3.62
N LEU A 360 -11.68 22.07 4.77
CA LEU A 360 -11.90 21.43 6.08
C LEU A 360 -13.37 21.08 6.29
N THR A 361 -14.29 21.98 5.96
CA THR A 361 -15.74 21.76 6.06
C THR A 361 -16.22 20.57 5.22
N LEU A 362 -15.72 20.42 3.99
CA LEU A 362 -16.03 19.29 3.11
C LEU A 362 -15.54 17.96 3.69
N HIS A 363 -14.30 17.94 4.21
CA HIS A 363 -13.70 16.76 4.82
C HIS A 363 -14.42 16.34 6.11
N MET A 364 -14.78 17.32 6.95
CA MET A 364 -15.59 17.07 8.14
C MET A 364 -16.94 16.46 7.80
N HIS A 365 -17.66 17.02 6.83
CA HIS A 365 -18.94 16.47 6.39
C HIS A 365 -18.82 15.03 5.87
N HIS A 366 -17.75 14.71 5.12
CA HIS A 366 -17.50 13.34 4.67
C HIS A 366 -17.22 12.37 5.84
N PHE A 367 -16.56 12.82 6.91
CA PHE A 367 -16.39 11.99 8.11
C PHE A 367 -17.71 11.81 8.87
N GLU A 368 -18.55 12.86 8.95
CA GLU A 368 -19.88 12.77 9.57
C GLU A 368 -20.77 11.70 8.90
N LEU A 369 -20.71 11.58 7.56
CA LEU A 369 -21.39 10.53 6.78
C LEU A 369 -20.94 9.09 7.11
N PHE A 370 -19.90 8.88 7.92
CA PHE A 370 -19.52 7.55 8.43
C PHE A 370 -20.21 7.18 9.76
N PHE A 371 -20.97 8.10 10.37
CA PHE A 371 -21.76 7.87 11.58
C PHE A 371 -23.28 7.85 11.35
N GLU A 372 -23.73 8.16 10.13
CA GLU A 372 -25.12 8.10 9.67
C GLU A 372 -25.48 6.73 9.05
#